data_AF-A0A1Y4RX10-F1
#
_entry.id   AF-A0A1Y4RX10-F1
#
_cell.length_a   1.000
_cell.length_b   1.000
_cell.length_c   1.000
_cell.angle_alpha   90.00
_cell.angle_beta   90.00
_cell.angle_gamma   90.00
#
_symmetry.space_group_name_H-M   'P 1'
#
loop_
_entity.id
_entity.type
_entity.pdbx_description
1 polymer ?
#
loop_
_entity_poly.entity_id
_entity_poly.type
_entity_poly.pdbx_seq_one_letter_code
_entity_poly.pdbx_strand_id
1 'polypeptide(L)'
;MIVKRLTVKPVHDPTGRQYSWALCHERLSSIEDILGDDYDLDRLSVLVNQRMTMREDVAARMKLVGGIPLDRLRELIRADRDGRCVVLPCKPGGHMFEIFCGKVWEIIVCGFSIRNKREVVDYMRMHGGYVQCAAIEMDLDLFTREMYKTREAAEAALKRGQDGRN
;
A
#
# COMPACT_ATOMS: atom_id res chain seq x y z
N MET A 1 -14.24 -26.11 25.12
CA MET A 1 -15.10 -27.31 25.30
C MET A 1 -14.20 -28.53 25.51
N ILE A 2 -14.22 -29.20 26.67
CA ILE A 2 -13.27 -30.28 27.00
C ILE A 2 -13.61 -31.53 26.16
N VAL A 3 -12.75 -31.88 25.21
CA VAL A 3 -12.93 -33.08 24.37
C VAL A 3 -12.35 -34.28 25.13
N LYS A 4 -13.21 -35.10 25.72
CA LYS A 4 -12.80 -36.42 26.24
C LYS A 4 -12.39 -37.32 25.08
N ARG A 5 -11.27 -38.03 25.27
CA ARG A 5 -10.73 -39.17 24.49
C ARG A 5 -11.69 -39.62 23.36
N LEU A 6 -11.32 -39.34 22.11
CA LEU A 6 -12.02 -39.81 20.93
C LEU A 6 -12.04 -41.35 20.95
N THR A 7 -13.13 -41.95 21.44
CA THR A 7 -13.39 -43.38 21.25
C THR A 7 -13.68 -43.63 19.79
N VAL A 8 -12.63 -43.96 19.03
CA VAL A 8 -12.74 -44.36 17.63
C VAL A 8 -13.47 -45.70 17.59
N LYS A 9 -14.70 -45.73 17.05
CA LYS A 9 -15.42 -46.99 16.82
C LYS A 9 -14.74 -47.76 15.68
N PRO A 10 -14.57 -49.08 15.80
CA PRO A 10 -13.93 -49.88 14.77
C PRO A 10 -14.79 -49.88 13.50
N VAL A 11 -14.21 -49.41 12.39
CA VAL A 11 -14.76 -49.58 11.04
C VAL A 11 -14.02 -50.76 10.42
N HIS A 12 -14.73 -51.83 10.10
CA HIS A 12 -14.15 -53.01 9.47
C HIS A 12 -14.14 -52.79 7.95
N ASP A 13 -12.96 -52.79 7.34
CA ASP A 13 -12.78 -52.70 5.90
C ASP A 13 -13.06 -54.08 5.26
N PRO A 14 -13.97 -54.20 4.28
CA PRO A 14 -14.28 -55.46 3.61
C PRO A 14 -13.14 -55.99 2.71
N THR A 15 -12.05 -55.25 2.51
CA THR A 15 -10.95 -55.62 1.58
C THR A 15 -9.74 -56.32 2.22
N GLY A 16 -9.77 -56.59 3.53
CA GLY A 16 -8.78 -57.44 4.19
C GLY A 16 -7.34 -56.90 4.27
N ARG A 17 -7.10 -55.63 3.92
CA ARG A 17 -5.81 -54.98 4.21
C ARG A 17 -5.77 -54.54 5.67
N GLN A 18 -4.92 -55.19 6.44
CA GLN A 18 -4.61 -54.79 7.81
C GLN A 18 -3.78 -53.50 7.77
N TYR A 19 -4.43 -52.33 7.73
CA TYR A 19 -3.75 -51.14 8.20
C TYR A 19 -3.52 -51.33 9.69
N SER A 20 -2.25 -51.46 10.08
CA SER A 20 -1.83 -51.69 11.47
C SER A 20 -2.37 -50.55 12.33
N TRP A 21 -3.51 -50.78 12.97
CA TRP A 21 -4.11 -49.89 13.96
C TRP A 21 -3.11 -49.50 15.05
N ALA A 22 -2.17 -50.41 15.35
CA ALA A 22 -1.07 -50.18 16.27
C ALA A 22 -0.15 -49.03 15.81
N LEU A 23 0.17 -48.92 14.52
CA LEU A 23 1.03 -47.86 14.00
C LEU A 23 0.36 -46.48 14.09
N CYS A 24 -0.95 -46.41 13.80
CA CYS A 24 -1.70 -45.16 14.00
C CYS A 24 -1.81 -44.79 15.48
N HIS A 25 -2.02 -45.78 16.35
CA HIS A 25 -2.12 -45.60 17.79
C HIS A 25 -0.78 -45.14 18.41
N GLU A 26 0.35 -45.69 17.97
CA GLU A 26 1.68 -45.27 18.42
C GLU A 26 2.00 -43.84 18.02
N ARG A 27 1.64 -43.43 16.79
CA ARG A 27 1.84 -42.06 16.32
C ARG A 27 0.97 -41.06 17.07
N LEU A 28 -0.29 -41.42 17.35
CA LEU A 28 -1.21 -40.59 18.13
C LEU A 28 -0.72 -40.46 19.58
N SER A 29 -0.36 -41.57 20.23
CA SER A 29 0.20 -41.58 21.59
C SER A 29 1.45 -40.71 21.70
N SER A 30 2.37 -40.81 20.74
CA SER A 30 3.59 -39.99 20.74
C SER A 30 3.30 -38.49 20.62
N ILE A 31 2.20 -38.10 19.97
CA ILE A 31 1.78 -36.71 19.84
C ILE A 31 1.08 -36.25 21.13
N GLU A 32 0.23 -37.10 21.71
CA GLU A 32 -0.46 -36.85 22.99
C GLU A 32 0.53 -36.71 24.15
N ASP A 33 1.60 -37.51 24.18
CA ASP A 33 2.68 -37.40 25.18
C ASP A 33 3.44 -36.06 25.10
N ILE A 34 3.54 -35.47 23.91
CA ILE A 34 4.22 -34.17 23.70
C ILE A 34 3.31 -32.99 24.05
N LEU A 35 2.02 -33.08 23.69
CA LEU A 35 1.08 -31.97 23.80
C LEU A 35 0.27 -31.99 25.10
N GLY A 36 0.22 -33.14 25.78
CA GLY A 36 -0.68 -33.41 26.90
C GLY A 36 -2.14 -33.63 26.47
N ASP A 37 -2.93 -34.24 27.36
CA ASP A 37 -4.35 -34.57 27.12
C ASP A 37 -5.30 -33.35 27.14
N ASP A 38 -4.80 -32.18 27.55
CA ASP A 38 -5.62 -30.98 27.83
C ASP A 38 -5.10 -29.77 27.06
N TYR A 39 -5.18 -29.85 25.73
CA TYR A 39 -4.89 -28.71 24.87
C TYR A 39 -6.14 -27.87 24.62
N ASP A 40 -6.06 -26.59 24.96
CA ASP A 40 -7.12 -25.63 24.70
C ASP A 40 -7.14 -25.26 23.20
N LEU A 41 -8.02 -25.92 22.46
CA LEU A 41 -8.25 -25.66 21.03
C LEU A 41 -8.69 -24.22 20.74
N ASP A 42 -9.40 -23.58 21.68
CA ASP A 42 -9.83 -22.19 21.53
C ASP A 42 -8.60 -21.27 21.62
N ARG A 43 -7.68 -21.55 22.55
CA ARG A 43 -6.40 -20.84 22.67
C ARG A 43 -5.48 -21.07 21.47
N LEU A 44 -5.39 -22.29 20.94
CA LEU A 44 -4.61 -22.60 19.74
C LEU A 44 -5.19 -21.90 18.50
N SER A 45 -6.51 -21.85 18.37
CA SER A 45 -7.20 -21.11 17.32
C SER A 45 -6.88 -19.61 17.40
N VAL A 46 -6.92 -19.01 18.59
CA VAL A 46 -6.54 -17.59 18.79
C VAL A 46 -5.08 -17.35 18.39
N LEU A 47 -4.14 -18.20 18.82
CA LEU A 47 -2.72 -18.03 18.49
C LEU A 47 -2.44 -18.19 16.98
N VAL A 48 -3.11 -19.14 16.31
CA VAL A 48 -2.99 -19.33 14.87
C VAL A 48 -3.61 -18.15 14.12
N ASN A 49 -4.78 -17.66 14.55
CA ASN A 49 -5.44 -16.51 13.94
C ASN A 49 -4.66 -15.20 14.15
N GLN A 50 -4.08 -14.98 15.33
CA GLN A 50 -3.14 -13.87 15.58
C GLN A 50 -1.91 -13.97 14.68
N ARG A 51 -1.34 -15.18 14.51
CA ARG A 51 -0.21 -15.38 13.59
C ARG A 51 -0.59 -15.17 12.12
N MET A 52 -1.81 -15.52 11.72
CA MET A 52 -2.33 -15.35 10.36
C MET A 52 -2.63 -13.87 10.05
N THR A 53 -3.30 -13.16 10.95
CA THR A 53 -3.55 -11.71 10.83
C THR A 53 -2.25 -10.91 10.80
N MET A 54 -1.27 -11.27 11.64
CA MET A 54 0.08 -10.68 11.55
C MET A 54 0.77 -10.99 10.22
N ARG A 55 0.55 -12.17 9.61
CA ARG A 55 1.15 -12.52 8.32
C ARG A 55 0.58 -11.70 7.17
N GLU A 56 -0.72 -11.47 7.13
CA GLU A 56 -1.36 -10.67 6.09
C GLU A 56 -0.97 -9.19 6.20
N ASP A 57 -1.00 -8.63 7.41
CA ASP A 57 -0.59 -7.24 7.64
C ASP A 57 0.92 -7.02 7.36
N VAL A 58 1.77 -7.96 7.81
CA VAL A 58 3.21 -7.90 7.52
C VAL A 58 3.48 -8.11 6.04
N ALA A 59 2.75 -9.00 5.37
CA ALA A 59 2.88 -9.19 3.92
C ALA A 59 2.44 -7.95 3.14
N ALA A 60 1.34 -7.30 3.54
CA ALA A 60 0.89 -6.05 2.93
C ALA A 60 1.93 -4.94 3.10
N ARG A 61 2.48 -4.78 4.31
CA ARG A 61 3.57 -3.81 4.57
C ARG A 61 4.82 -4.14 3.77
N MET A 62 5.24 -5.40 3.74
CA MET A 62 6.42 -5.81 2.97
C MET A 62 6.21 -5.70 1.46
N LYS A 63 4.99 -5.84 0.95
CA LYS A 63 4.69 -5.55 -0.46
C LYS A 63 4.93 -4.07 -0.79
N LEU A 64 4.63 -3.16 0.14
CA LEU A 64 4.83 -1.72 -0.05
C LEU A 64 6.31 -1.31 0.04
N VAL A 65 7.06 -1.91 0.97
CA VAL A 65 8.45 -1.47 1.26
C VAL A 65 9.54 -2.44 0.80
N GLY A 66 9.18 -3.62 0.27
CA GLY A 66 10.10 -4.74 0.05
C GLY A 66 11.23 -4.49 -0.97
N GLY A 67 11.09 -3.46 -1.81
CA GLY A 67 12.14 -3.03 -2.74
C GLY A 67 13.06 -1.93 -2.19
N ILE A 68 12.86 -1.47 -0.96
CA ILE A 68 13.57 -0.34 -0.37
C ILE A 68 14.57 -0.86 0.68
N PRO A 69 15.88 -0.59 0.54
CA PRO A 69 16.86 -0.94 1.57
C PRO A 69 16.50 -0.36 2.93
N LEU A 70 16.72 -1.12 4.01
CA LEU A 70 16.39 -0.70 5.37
C LEU A 70 17.07 0.62 5.77
N ASP A 71 18.29 0.87 5.29
CA ASP A 71 19.01 2.11 5.57
C ASP A 71 18.35 3.32 4.92
N ARG A 72 17.78 3.16 3.72
CA ARG A 72 16.99 4.21 3.07
C ARG A 72 15.70 4.50 3.85
N LEU A 73 15.03 3.48 4.39
CA LEU A 73 13.86 3.68 5.25
C LEU A 73 14.21 4.44 6.53
N ARG A 74 15.35 4.12 7.17
CA ARG A 74 15.84 4.85 8.36
C ARG A 74 16.13 6.31 8.05
N GLU A 75 16.75 6.58 6.91
CA GLU A 75 17.04 7.94 6.44
C GLU A 75 15.74 8.74 6.24
N LEU A 76 14.74 8.16 5.57
CA LEU A 76 13.44 8.79 5.33
C LEU A 76 12.71 9.11 6.64
N ILE A 77 12.70 8.18 7.60
CA ILE A 77 12.07 8.41 8.91
C ILE A 77 12.76 9.54 9.69
N ARG A 78 14.11 9.61 9.63
CA ARG A 78 14.84 10.72 10.25
C ARG A 78 14.51 12.03 9.57
N ALA A 79 14.54 12.07 8.23
CA ALA A 79 14.18 13.26 7.48
C ALA A 79 12.74 13.74 7.76
N ASP A 80 11.80 12.81 7.92
CA ASP A 80 10.42 13.11 8.27
C ASP A 80 10.31 13.72 9.67
N ARG A 81 10.97 13.12 10.67
CA ARG A 81 11.02 13.65 12.05
C ARG A 81 11.73 15.00 12.14
N ASP A 82 12.75 15.22 11.31
CA ASP A 82 13.47 16.48 11.22
C ASP A 82 12.70 17.56 10.42
N GLY A 83 11.51 17.24 9.89
CA GLY A 83 10.71 18.18 9.09
C GLY A 83 11.29 18.50 7.71
N ARG A 84 12.16 17.63 7.17
CA ARG A 84 12.84 17.81 5.87
C ARG A 84 12.10 17.16 4.69
N CYS A 85 11.07 16.36 4.95
CA CYS A 85 10.26 15.71 3.92
C CYS A 85 9.21 16.66 3.33
N VAL A 86 9.10 16.67 1.99
CA VAL A 86 8.05 17.41 1.26
C VAL A 86 7.38 16.46 0.27
N VAL A 87 6.04 16.45 0.26
CA VAL A 87 5.25 15.71 -0.73
C VAL A 87 4.95 16.64 -1.89
N LEU A 88 5.61 16.40 -3.02
CA LEU A 88 5.36 17.14 -4.25
C LEU A 88 4.13 16.58 -4.98
N PRO A 89 3.35 17.41 -5.70
CA PRO A 89 2.16 16.95 -6.39
C PRO A 89 2.47 16.06 -7.60
N CYS A 90 3.64 16.23 -8.20
CA CYS A 90 4.19 15.45 -9.31
C CYS A 90 5.73 15.48 -9.29
N LYS A 91 6.34 14.63 -10.13
CA LYS A 91 7.80 14.57 -10.25
C LYS A 91 8.30 15.66 -11.21
N PRO A 92 9.45 16.29 -10.92
CA PRO A 92 10.20 17.02 -11.95
C PRO A 92 10.48 16.11 -13.16
N GLY A 93 10.46 16.69 -14.35
CA GLY A 93 10.43 16.00 -15.64
C GLY A 93 9.08 15.39 -16.01
N GLY A 94 8.08 15.46 -15.11
CA GLY A 94 6.72 14.99 -15.38
C GLY A 94 5.96 15.93 -16.32
N HIS A 95 4.91 15.39 -16.92
CA HIS A 95 4.00 16.14 -17.78
C HIS A 95 2.74 16.52 -17.00
N MET A 96 2.35 17.78 -17.14
CA MET A 96 1.12 18.33 -16.60
C MET A 96 0.36 19.01 -17.73
N PHE A 97 -0.96 19.09 -17.60
CA PHE A 97 -1.83 19.65 -18.61
C PHE A 97 -2.69 20.75 -18.02
N GLU A 98 -2.68 21.92 -18.64
CA GLU A 98 -3.44 23.09 -18.22
C GLU A 98 -4.50 23.42 -19.28
N ILE A 99 -5.68 23.83 -18.84
CA ILE A 99 -6.71 24.36 -19.73
C ILE A 99 -6.59 25.87 -19.73
N PHE A 100 -6.08 26.43 -20.82
CA PHE A 100 -5.93 27.88 -20.97
C PHE A 100 -6.43 28.34 -22.32
N CYS A 101 -7.21 29.44 -22.34
CA CYS A 101 -7.86 29.98 -23.54
C CYS A 101 -8.65 28.93 -24.35
N GLY A 102 -9.36 28.02 -23.67
CA GLY A 102 -10.19 27.00 -24.30
C GLY A 102 -9.40 25.90 -25.04
N LYS A 103 -8.10 25.76 -24.75
CA LYS A 103 -7.23 24.71 -25.28
C LYS A 103 -6.48 24.03 -24.14
N VAL A 104 -6.10 22.77 -24.38
CA VAL A 104 -5.24 22.02 -23.48
C VAL A 104 -3.79 22.26 -23.87
N TRP A 105 -2.99 22.70 -22.91
CA TRP A 105 -1.56 22.93 -23.04
C TRP A 105 -0.78 21.90 -22.24
N GLU A 106 0.31 21.41 -22.81
CA GLU A 106 1.23 20.49 -22.14
C GLU A 106 2.40 21.24 -21.53
N ILE A 107 2.65 21.00 -20.26
CA ILE A 107 3.70 21.62 -19.47
C ILE A 107 4.63 20.55 -18.95
N ILE A 108 5.91 20.69 -19.24
CA ILE A 108 6.95 19.85 -18.66
C ILE A 108 7.42 20.51 -17.36
N VAL A 109 7.32 19.79 -16.25
CA VAL A 109 7.69 20.30 -14.92
C VAL A 109 9.21 20.33 -14.81
N CYS A 110 9.81 21.51 -14.77
CA CYS A 110 11.26 21.67 -14.62
C CYS A 110 11.69 21.54 -13.15
N GLY A 111 10.87 22.00 -12.20
CA GLY A 111 11.19 21.93 -10.78
C GLY A 111 10.20 22.68 -9.90
N PHE A 112 10.50 22.74 -8.61
CA PHE A 112 9.70 23.45 -7.62
C PHE A 112 10.58 24.40 -6.80
N SER A 113 10.07 25.59 -6.49
CA SER A 113 10.69 26.49 -5.53
C SER A 113 9.75 26.74 -4.37
N ILE A 114 10.30 26.75 -3.16
CA ILE A 114 9.57 27.11 -1.95
C ILE A 114 10.09 28.48 -1.52
N ARG A 115 9.21 29.48 -1.47
CA ARG A 115 9.55 30.78 -0.89
C ARG A 115 9.08 30.79 0.56
N ASN A 116 10.02 31.10 1.46
CA ASN A 116 9.73 31.30 2.86
C ASN A 116 9.76 32.78 3.20
N LYS A 117 8.82 33.24 4.03
CA LYS A 117 8.91 34.52 4.72
C LYS A 117 9.00 34.23 6.21
N ARG A 118 10.17 34.48 6.81
CA ARG A 118 10.51 34.06 8.18
C ARG A 118 10.44 32.53 8.31
N GLU A 119 9.76 32.02 9.35
CA GLU A 119 9.60 30.59 9.65
C GLU A 119 8.35 29.96 9.00
N VAL A 120 7.66 30.68 8.11
CA VAL A 120 6.45 30.18 7.42
C VAL A 120 6.71 30.08 5.92
N VAL A 121 6.24 29.00 5.31
CA VAL A 121 6.16 28.87 3.85
C VAL A 121 5.15 29.90 3.34
N ASP A 122 5.62 30.85 2.53
CA ASP A 122 4.79 31.91 1.93
C ASP A 122 3.99 31.32 0.76
N TYR A 123 4.68 30.68 -0.18
CA TYR A 123 4.09 29.89 -1.25
C TYR A 123 5.12 28.94 -1.87
N MET A 124 4.62 27.87 -2.50
CA MET A 124 5.43 26.99 -3.35
C MET A 124 5.03 27.23 -4.81
N ARG A 125 6.04 27.33 -5.69
CA ARG A 125 5.88 27.50 -7.13
C ARG A 125 6.37 26.30 -7.89
N MET A 126 5.67 26.01 -8.98
CA MET A 126 6.12 25.08 -9.99
C MET A 126 6.74 25.86 -11.14
N HIS A 127 7.93 25.43 -11.56
CA HIS A 127 8.57 25.91 -12.77
C HIS A 127 8.23 24.92 -13.89
N GLY A 128 7.65 25.42 -14.97
CA GLY A 128 7.33 24.61 -16.14
C GLY A 128 7.77 25.30 -17.43
N GLY A 129 8.02 24.51 -18.46
CA GLY A 129 8.25 25.00 -19.81
C GLY A 129 7.28 24.38 -20.80
N TYR A 130 6.80 25.18 -21.77
CA TYR A 130 6.29 24.64 -23.02
C TYR A 130 7.46 24.13 -23.86
N VAL A 131 7.20 23.20 -24.77
CA VAL A 131 8.20 22.50 -25.61
C VAL A 131 9.08 23.46 -26.45
N GLN A 132 8.77 24.76 -26.46
CA GLN A 132 9.62 25.88 -26.87
C GLN A 132 9.72 26.92 -25.73
N CYS A 133 10.92 27.06 -25.16
CA CYS A 133 11.39 28.01 -24.15
C CYS A 133 10.44 29.14 -23.68
N ALA A 134 9.93 29.01 -22.46
CA ALA A 134 9.88 30.04 -21.42
C ALA A 134 9.73 29.31 -20.07
N ALA A 135 10.57 29.63 -19.07
CA ALA A 135 10.33 29.14 -17.72
C ALA A 135 9.15 29.93 -17.13
N ILE A 136 8.01 29.26 -17.01
CA ILE A 136 6.79 29.84 -16.46
C ILE A 136 6.73 29.45 -14.99
N GLU A 137 6.51 30.46 -14.15
CA GLU A 137 6.26 30.29 -12.74
C GLU A 137 4.76 30.26 -12.49
N MET A 138 4.26 29.17 -11.91
CA MET A 138 2.86 29.02 -11.52
C MET A 138 2.78 28.78 -10.02
N ASP A 139 1.89 29.49 -9.34
CA ASP A 139 1.60 29.25 -7.92
C ASP A 139 0.85 27.93 -7.78
N LEU A 140 1.22 27.12 -6.77
CA LEU A 140 0.59 25.81 -6.58
C LEU A 140 -0.89 25.85 -6.23
N ASP A 141 -1.43 26.99 -5.80
CA ASP A 141 -2.88 27.11 -5.57
C ASP A 141 -3.66 26.90 -6.87
N LEU A 142 -3.09 27.28 -8.03
CA LEU A 142 -3.64 27.00 -9.36
C LEU A 142 -3.62 25.50 -9.70
N PHE A 143 -2.69 24.75 -9.13
CA PHE A 143 -2.55 23.30 -9.32
C PHE A 143 -3.83 22.55 -8.90
N THR A 144 -4.53 23.07 -7.89
CA THR A 144 -5.73 22.41 -7.35
C THR A 144 -7.00 22.64 -8.17
N ARG A 145 -7.00 23.62 -9.10
CA ARG A 145 -8.22 24.02 -9.81
C ARG A 145 -8.22 23.69 -11.29
N GLU A 146 -7.08 23.82 -11.99
CA GLU A 146 -7.08 23.79 -13.47
C GLU A 146 -5.94 22.96 -14.10
N MET A 147 -5.19 22.20 -13.30
CA MET A 147 -4.09 21.36 -13.78
C MET A 147 -4.38 19.85 -13.66
N TYR A 148 -3.99 19.09 -14.68
CA TYR A 148 -4.28 17.66 -14.80
C TYR A 148 -2.99 16.86 -15.03
N LYS A 149 -2.93 15.64 -14.48
CA LYS A 149 -1.79 14.71 -14.68
C LYS A 149 -1.84 14.00 -16.03
N THR A 150 -2.98 14.01 -16.71
CA THR A 150 -3.16 13.39 -18.02
C THR A 150 -3.91 14.33 -18.96
N ARG A 151 -3.59 14.23 -20.25
CA ARG A 151 -4.22 15.01 -21.31
C ARG A 151 -5.72 14.72 -21.41
N GLU A 152 -6.08 13.45 -21.33
CA GLU A 152 -7.46 12.97 -21.40
C GLU A 152 -8.34 13.61 -20.30
N ALA A 153 -7.80 13.71 -19.08
CA ALA A 153 -8.52 14.33 -17.97
C ALA A 153 -8.75 15.83 -18.20
N ALA A 154 -7.76 16.52 -18.77
CA ALA A 154 -7.87 17.93 -19.15
C ALA A 154 -8.89 18.15 -20.27
N GLU A 155 -8.84 17.36 -21.34
CA GLU A 155 -9.78 17.46 -22.46
C GLU A 155 -11.22 17.15 -22.02
N ALA A 156 -11.41 16.14 -21.16
CA ALA A 156 -12.71 15.82 -20.59
C ALA A 156 -13.26 16.97 -19.71
N ALA A 157 -12.39 17.63 -18.94
CA ALA A 157 -12.80 18.77 -18.13
C ALA A 157 -13.14 20.01 -18.98
N LEU A 158 -12.37 20.27 -20.05
CA LEU A 158 -12.65 21.34 -21.01
C LEU A 158 -14.03 21.13 -21.66
N LYS A 159 -14.33 19.90 -22.09
CA LYS A 159 -15.61 19.56 -22.71
C LYS A 159 -16.79 19.77 -21.75
N ARG A 160 -16.69 19.30 -20.50
CA ARG A 160 -17.70 19.54 -19.46
C ARG A 160 -17.95 21.03 -19.21
N GLY A 161 -16.90 21.85 -19.25
CA GLY A 161 -17.01 23.30 -19.08
C GLY A 161 -17.65 24.03 -20.26
N GLN A 162 -17.56 23.46 -21.47
CA GLN A 162 -18.22 23.97 -22.67
C GLN A 162 -19.70 23.55 -22.72
N ASP A 163 -20.01 22.30 -22.35
CA ASP A 163 -21.37 21.76 -22.36
C ASP A 163 -22.27 22.40 -21.27
N GLY A 164 -21.70 22.89 -20.16
CA GLY A 164 -22.43 23.57 -19.08
C GLY A 164 -22.65 25.08 -19.28
N ARG A 165 -22.20 25.66 -20.40
CA ARG A 165 -22.40 27.08 -20.76
C ARG A 165 -23.39 27.29 -21.92
N ASN A 166 -24.01 26.22 -22.42
CA ASN A 166 -25.06 26.24 -23.45
C ASN A 166 -26.45 26.13 -22.82
#